data_AF-A0A0S9PGY5-F1
#
_entry.id   AF-A0A0S9PGY5-F1
#
_cell.length_a   1.000
_cell.length_b   1.000
_cell.length_c   1.000
_cell.angle_alpha   90.00
_cell.angle_beta   90.00
_cell.angle_gamma   90.00
#
_symmetry.space_group_name_H-M   'P 1'
#
loop_
_entity.id
_entity.type
_entity.pdbx_description
1 polymer ?
#
loop_
_entity_poly.entity_id
_entity_poly.type
_entity_poly.pdbx_seq_one_letter_code
_entity_poly.pdbx_strand_id
1 'polypeptide(L)'
;MWFALGTGTITTIIVAAIVLVPVAGLVGSAAAAAPFVDFPVASMTVAVVGGYALAAGLLALILRIRRGPLAWICAVAAVIAALVVSVYPLAAGAGAAAAEAGEAIPTIVDWVGRLQQLLP
;
A
#
# COMPACT_ATOMS: atom_id res chain seq x y z
N MET A 1 -29.33 7.15 -4.47
CA MET A 1 -28.77 5.81 -4.80
C MET A 1 -27.66 5.98 -5.82
N TRP A 2 -27.98 6.39 -7.04
CA TRP A 2 -27.03 6.65 -8.13
C TRP A 2 -25.94 7.66 -7.79
N PHE A 3 -26.29 8.79 -7.15
CA PHE A 3 -25.29 9.76 -6.67
C PHE A 3 -24.33 9.16 -5.65
N ALA A 4 -24.79 8.35 -4.70
CA ALA A 4 -23.93 7.72 -3.68
C ALA A 4 -23.00 6.66 -4.29
N LEU A 5 -23.48 5.94 -5.32
CA LEU A 5 -22.66 4.99 -6.06
C LEU A 5 -21.60 5.73 -6.89
N GLY A 6 -22.00 6.76 -7.64
CA GLY A 6 -21.07 7.58 -8.42
C GLY A 6 -20.01 8.26 -7.56
N THR A 7 -20.41 8.94 -6.48
CA THR A 7 -19.44 9.60 -5.58
C THR A 7 -18.54 8.59 -4.89
N GLY A 8 -19.09 7.47 -4.41
CA GLY A 8 -18.33 6.39 -3.78
C GLY A 8 -17.28 5.78 -4.72
N THR A 9 -17.68 5.47 -5.96
CA THR A 9 -16.79 4.91 -6.99
C THR A 9 -15.71 5.91 -7.41
N ILE A 10 -16.09 7.16 -7.70
CA ILE A 10 -15.11 8.20 -8.07
C ILE A 10 -14.11 8.41 -6.94
N THR A 11 -14.58 8.50 -5.69
CA THR A 11 -13.70 8.69 -4.53
C THR A 11 -12.77 7.51 -4.33
N THR A 12 -13.24 6.27 -4.48
CA THR A 12 -12.37 5.08 -4.38
C THR A 12 -11.34 5.03 -5.51
N ILE A 13 -11.70 5.40 -6.74
CA ILE A 13 -10.74 5.51 -7.85
C ILE A 13 -9.70 6.58 -7.57
N ILE A 14 -10.10 7.74 -7.06
CA ILE A 14 -9.17 8.83 -6.70
C ILE A 14 -8.22 8.38 -5.59
N VAL A 15 -8.73 7.72 -4.54
CA VAL A 15 -7.89 7.18 -3.46
C VAL A 15 -6.92 6.13 -4.01
N ALA A 16 -7.37 5.26 -4.91
CA ALA A 16 -6.49 4.31 -5.58
C ALA A 16 -5.39 5.02 -6.38
N ALA A 17 -5.76 5.99 -7.20
CA ALA A 17 -4.81 6.72 -8.03
C ALA A 17 -3.78 7.49 -7.19
N ILE A 18 -4.21 8.13 -6.10
CA ILE A 18 -3.32 8.95 -5.26
C ILE A 18 -2.46 8.09 -4.33
N VAL A 19 -2.91 6.90 -3.91
CA VAL A 19 -2.18 6.09 -2.93
C VAL A 19 -1.49 4.89 -3.56
N LEU A 20 -2.17 4.08 -4.38
CA LEU A 20 -1.56 2.89 -4.98
C LEU A 20 -0.52 3.24 -6.03
N VAL A 21 -0.73 4.28 -6.85
CA VAL A 21 0.24 4.62 -7.90
C VAL A 21 1.58 5.05 -7.30
N PRO A 22 1.63 5.95 -6.29
CA PRO A 22 2.90 6.29 -5.65
C PRO A 22 3.51 5.11 -4.88
N VAL A 23 2.71 4.33 -4.17
CA VAL A 23 3.20 3.17 -3.41
C VAL A 23 3.78 2.11 -4.34
N ALA A 24 3.10 1.79 -5.44
CA ALA A 24 3.61 0.87 -6.45
C ALA A 24 4.87 1.42 -7.14
N GLY A 25 4.93 2.73 -7.38
CA GLY A 25 6.12 3.40 -7.91
C GLY A 25 7.31 3.31 -6.96
N LEU A 26 7.10 3.58 -5.67
CA LEU A 26 8.12 3.48 -4.64
C LEU A 26 8.62 2.04 -4.48
N VAL A 27 7.72 1.07 -4.31
CA VAL A 27 8.06 -0.35 -4.19
C VAL A 27 8.77 -0.86 -5.44
N GLY A 28 8.30 -0.47 -6.63
CA GLY A 28 8.93 -0.84 -7.90
C GLY A 28 10.34 -0.26 -8.03
N SER A 29 10.53 1.01 -7.64
CA SER A 29 11.84 1.65 -7.66
C SER A 29 12.82 1.04 -6.64
N ALA A 30 12.33 0.70 -5.44
CA ALA A 30 13.12 0.04 -4.40
C ALA A 30 13.54 -1.37 -4.82
N ALA A 31 12.61 -2.16 -5.35
CA ALA A 31 12.91 -3.49 -5.89
C ALA A 31 13.92 -3.46 -7.05
N ALA A 32 13.89 -2.41 -7.88
CA ALA A 32 14.85 -2.22 -8.95
C ALA A 32 16.24 -1.76 -8.45
N ALA A 33 16.28 -0.96 -7.38
CA ALA A 33 17.52 -0.47 -6.78
C ALA A 33 18.25 -1.54 -5.97
N ALA A 34 17.51 -2.44 -5.31
CA ALA A 34 18.04 -3.48 -4.45
C ALA A 34 17.42 -4.86 -4.80
N PRO A 35 17.86 -5.50 -5.91
CA PRO A 35 17.29 -6.78 -6.37
C PRO A 35 17.57 -7.96 -5.43
N PHE A 36 18.43 -7.78 -4.42
CA PHE A 36 18.79 -8.78 -3.41
C PHE A 36 17.93 -8.70 -2.15
N VAL A 37 17.04 -7.70 -2.06
CA VAL A 37 16.15 -7.49 -0.92
C VAL A 37 14.80 -8.13 -1.23
N ASP A 38 14.42 -9.12 -0.42
CA ASP A 38 13.13 -9.79 -0.51
C ASP A 38 12.02 -8.84 -0.03
N PHE A 39 11.58 -7.94 -0.89
CA PHE A 39 10.36 -7.17 -0.66
C PHE A 39 9.18 -8.15 -0.68
N PRO A 40 8.29 -8.17 0.33
CA PRO A 40 7.14 -9.07 0.39
C PRO A 40 6.01 -8.62 -0.57
N VAL A 41 6.32 -8.54 -1.87
CA VAL A 41 5.46 -8.00 -2.92
C VAL A 41 4.17 -8.80 -3.09
N ALA A 42 4.26 -10.13 -2.92
CA ALA A 42 3.11 -11.01 -2.98
C ALA A 42 2.11 -10.73 -1.85
N SER A 43 2.60 -10.55 -0.61
CA SER A 43 1.73 -10.21 0.54
C SER A 43 1.09 -8.84 0.37
N MET A 44 1.87 -7.84 -0.09
CA MET A 44 1.35 -6.50 -0.40
C MET A 44 0.25 -6.56 -1.46
N THR A 45 0.47 -7.32 -2.53
CA THR A 45 -0.49 -7.43 -3.64
C THR A 45 -1.77 -8.13 -3.19
N VAL A 46 -1.67 -9.22 -2.43
CA VAL A 46 -2.85 -9.93 -1.89
C VAL A 46 -3.66 -9.03 -0.95
N ALA A 47 -3.00 -8.28 -0.06
CA ALA A 47 -3.67 -7.34 0.84
C ALA A 47 -4.41 -6.23 0.07
N VAL A 48 -3.75 -5.64 -0.94
CA VAL A 48 -4.33 -4.61 -1.80
C VAL A 48 -5.51 -5.16 -2.58
N VAL A 49 -5.34 -6.29 -3.27
CA VAL A 49 -6.39 -6.91 -4.09
C VAL A 49 -7.59 -7.31 -3.22
N GLY A 50 -7.36 -7.94 -2.07
CA GLY A 50 -8.42 -8.32 -1.14
C GLY A 50 -9.19 -7.11 -0.61
N GLY A 51 -8.48 -6.03 -0.30
CA GLY A 51 -9.08 -4.78 0.18
C GLY A 51 -9.95 -4.06 -0.85
N TYR A 52 -9.45 -3.94 -2.09
CA TYR A 52 -10.23 -3.37 -3.18
C TYR A 52 -11.39 -4.26 -3.61
N ALA A 53 -11.24 -5.59 -3.54
CA ALA A 53 -12.35 -6.52 -3.74
C ALA A 53 -13.45 -6.32 -2.69
N LEU A 54 -13.08 -6.08 -1.43
CA LEU A 54 -14.03 -5.77 -0.37
C LEU A 54 -14.72 -4.43 -0.62
N ALA A 55 -13.98 -3.38 -0.97
CA ALA A 55 -14.56 -2.08 -1.34
C ALA A 55 -15.52 -2.19 -2.55
N ALA A 56 -15.15 -2.96 -3.57
CA ALA A 56 -16.01 -3.27 -4.72
C ALA A 56 -17.27 -4.03 -4.30
N GLY A 57 -17.16 -4.97 -3.36
CA GLY A 57 -18.29 -5.68 -2.77
C GLY A 57 -19.27 -4.75 -2.06
N LEU A 58 -18.77 -3.79 -1.27
CA LEU A 58 -19.62 -2.78 -0.63
C LEU A 58 -20.29 -1.84 -1.64
N LEU A 59 -19.59 -1.43 -2.70
CA LEU A 59 -20.16 -0.64 -3.79
C LEU A 59 -21.21 -1.43 -4.58
N ALA A 60 -20.98 -2.71 -4.84
CA ALA A 60 -21.95 -3.59 -5.48
C ALA A 60 -23.20 -3.79 -4.60
N LEU A 61 -23.04 -3.79 -3.27
CA LEU A 61 -24.16 -3.89 -2.33
C LEU A 61 -25.11 -2.68 -2.44
N ILE A 62 -24.61 -1.50 -2.82
CA ILE A 62 -25.43 -0.30 -3.06
C ILE A 62 -26.46 -0.54 -4.18
N LEU A 63 -26.15 -1.37 -5.18
CA LEU A 63 -27.09 -1.71 -6.27
C LEU A 63 -28.32 -2.47 -5.77
N ARG A 64 -28.20 -3.19 -4.65
CA ARG A 64 -29.32 -3.91 -4.01
C ARG A 64 -30.11 -3.06 -3.02
N ILE A 65 -29.58 -1.91 -2.58
CA ILE A 65 -30.17 -1.10 -1.52
C ILE A 65 -31.16 -0.08 -2.12
N ARG A 66 -32.45 -0.19 -1.76
CA ARG A 66 -33.49 0.79 -2.12
C ARG A 66 -33.62 1.97 -1.15
N ARG A 67 -32.84 2.01 -0.06
CA ARG A 67 -32.88 3.07 0.95
C ARG A 67 -31.69 4.02 0.80
N GLY A 68 -31.96 5.31 0.56
CA GLY A 68 -30.95 6.35 0.34
C GLY A 68 -29.84 6.44 1.42
N PRO A 69 -30.16 6.40 2.73
CA PRO A 69 -29.16 6.50 3.80
C PRO A 69 -28.21 5.29 3.87
N LEU A 70 -28.73 4.07 3.68
CA LEU A 70 -27.95 2.83 3.71
C LEU A 70 -26.93 2.77 2.55
N ALA A 71 -27.30 3.30 1.38
CA ALA A 71 -26.38 3.42 0.25
C ALA A 71 -25.16 4.32 0.58
N TRP A 72 -25.38 5.39 1.34
CA TRP A 72 -24.30 6.29 1.78
C TRP A 72 -23.37 5.64 2.81
N ILE A 73 -23.92 4.88 3.76
CA ILE A 73 -23.11 4.14 4.74
C ILE A 73 -22.21 3.13 4.04
N CYS A 74 -22.72 2.38 3.06
CA CYS A 74 -21.91 1.47 2.25
C CYS A 74 -20.82 2.18 1.45
N ALA A 75 -21.11 3.36 0.89
CA ALA A 75 -20.12 4.15 0.16
C ALA A 75 -19.00 4.64 1.10
N VAL A 76 -19.33 5.17 2.27
CA VAL A 76 -18.35 5.60 3.28
C VAL A 76 -17.52 4.41 3.77
N ALA A 77 -18.16 3.27 4.05
CA ALA A 77 -17.46 2.06 4.47
C ALA A 77 -16.51 1.52 3.38
N ALA A 78 -16.87 1.63 2.10
CA ALA A 78 -15.98 1.28 0.99
C ALA A 78 -14.74 2.18 0.94
N VAL A 79 -14.90 3.49 1.18
CA VAL A 79 -13.79 4.45 1.24
C VAL A 79 -12.88 4.14 2.44
N ILE A 80 -13.46 3.88 3.62
CA ILE A 80 -12.70 3.49 4.81
C ILE A 80 -11.93 2.20 4.55
N ALA A 81 -12.55 1.19 3.93
CA ALA A 81 -11.87 -0.04 3.57
C ALA A 81 -10.68 0.22 2.64
N ALA A 82 -10.84 1.05 1.61
CA ALA A 82 -9.76 1.43 0.70
C ALA A 82 -8.60 2.15 1.43
N LEU A 83 -8.92 3.03 2.40
CA LEU A 83 -7.93 3.72 3.21
C LEU A 83 -7.16 2.76 4.13
N VAL A 84 -7.87 1.90 4.87
CA VAL A 84 -7.26 0.94 5.80
C VAL A 84 -6.33 -0.02 5.06
N VAL A 85 -6.75 -0.50 3.90
CA VAL A 85 -5.96 -1.41 3.06
C VAL A 85 -4.67 -0.74 2.58
N SER A 86 -4.72 0.56 2.33
CA SER A 86 -3.56 1.33 1.89
C SER A 86 -2.51 1.55 2.99
N VAL A 87 -2.87 1.36 4.26
CA VAL A 87 -1.92 1.43 5.39
C VAL A 87 -0.94 0.26 5.38
N TYR A 88 -1.40 -0.92 4.97
CA TYR A 88 -0.57 -2.13 4.97
C TYR A 88 0.69 -2.03 4.09
N PRO A 89 0.61 -1.63 2.80
CA PRO A 89 1.81 -1.52 1.98
C PRO A 89 2.75 -0.40 2.44
N LEU A 90 2.26 0.66 3.09
CA LEU A 90 3.10 1.68 3.73
C LEU A 90 3.90 1.08 4.89
N ALA A 91 3.25 0.32 5.77
CA ALA A 91 3.91 -0.33 6.90
C ALA A 91 4.89 -1.42 6.44
N ALA A 92 4.51 -2.22 5.45
CA ALA A 92 5.36 -3.27 4.89
C ALA A 92 6.56 -2.69 4.12
N GLY A 93 6.38 -1.57 3.40
CA GLY A 93 7.47 -0.85 2.74
C GLY A 93 8.46 -0.25 3.74
N ALA A 94 7.97 0.37 4.81
CA ALA A 94 8.81 0.89 5.89
C ALA A 94 9.58 -0.22 6.62
N GLY A 95 8.95 -1.37 6.86
CA GLY A 95 9.60 -2.54 7.47
C GLY A 95 10.72 -3.11 6.61
N ALA A 96 10.51 -3.24 5.30
CA ALA A 96 11.53 -3.71 4.37
C ALA A 96 12.72 -2.74 4.29
N ALA A 97 12.45 -1.43 4.22
CA ALA A 97 13.51 -0.41 4.23
C ALA A 97 14.31 -0.42 5.54
N ALA A 98 13.67 -0.66 6.68
CA ALA A 98 14.35 -0.77 7.96
C ALA A 98 15.22 -2.03 8.05
N ALA A 99 14.78 -3.16 7.47
CA ALA A 99 15.58 -4.38 7.40
C ALA A 99 16.82 -4.19 6.53
N GLU A 100 16.67 -3.59 5.36
CA GLU A 100 17.79 -3.29 4.46
C GLU A 100 18.79 -2.31 5.09
N ALA A 101 18.30 -1.26 5.76
CA ALA A 101 19.16 -0.36 6.53
C ALA A 101 19.92 -1.10 7.64
N GLY A 102 19.26 -2.05 8.32
CA GLY A 102 19.86 -2.89 9.34
C GLY A 102 20.99 -3.79 8.82
N GLU A 103 20.90 -4.27 7.58
CA GLU A 103 21.93 -5.11 6.92
C GLU A 103 23.07 -4.26 6.33
N ALA A 104 22.76 -3.08 5.80
CA ALA A 104 23.72 -2.20 5.13
C ALA A 104 24.66 -1.48 6.12
N ILE A 105 24.14 -1.05 7.29
CA ILE A 105 24.93 -0.36 8.32
C ILE A 105 26.15 -1.18 8.79
N PRO A 106 26.04 -2.46 9.21
CA PRO A 106 27.19 -3.24 9.68
C PRO A 106 28.21 -3.47 8.56
N THR A 107 27.75 -3.63 7.31
CA THR A 107 28.63 -3.75 6.15
C THR A 107 29.49 -2.49 5.99
N ILE A 108 28.88 -1.30 6.06
CA ILE A 108 29.62 -0.01 5.98
C ILE A 108 30.59 0.15 7.15
N VAL A 109 30.20 -0.24 8.35
CA VAL A 109 31.06 -0.21 9.55
C VAL A 109 32.28 -1.12 9.38
N ASP A 110 32.10 -2.31 8.82
CA ASP A 110 33.21 -3.23 8.52
C ASP A 110 34.17 -2.65 7.46
N TRP A 111 33.64 -1.99 6.42
CA TRP A 111 34.47 -1.30 5.42
C TRP A 111 35.27 -0.16 6.04
N VAL A 112 34.66 0.64 6.92
CA VAL A 112 35.34 1.72 7.64
C VAL A 112 36.42 1.15 8.57
N GLY A 113 36.15 0.07 9.29
CA GLY A 113 37.12 -0.60 10.14
C GLY A 113 38.33 -1.12 9.36
N ARG A 114 38.10 -1.73 8.19
CA ARG A 114 39.18 -2.18 7.28
C ARG A 114 39.97 -1.01 6.70
N LEU A 115 39.31 0.09 6.34
CA LEU A 115 39.98 1.31 5.86
C LEU A 115 40.87 1.92 6.93
N GLN A 116 40.41 1.96 8.19
CA GLN A 116 41.22 2.44 9.32
C GLN A 116 42.43 1.55 9.60
N GLN A 117 42.37 0.25 9.30
CA GLN A 117 43.52 -0.66 9.40
C GLN A 117 44.53 -0.50 8.26
N LEU A 118 44.10 0.02 7.10
CA LEU A 118 44.95 0.23 5.92
C LEU A 118 45.59 1.62 5.86
N LEU A 119 45.10 2.57 6.66
CA LEU A 119 45.70 3.89 6.83
C LEU A 119 46.69 3.83 8.01
N PRO A 120 48.00 4.12 7.78
CA PRO A 120 49.05 4.08 8.81
C PRO A 120 48.91 5.17 9.87
#